data_AF-A0A397JLT2-F1
#
_entry.id   AF-A0A397JLT2-F1
#
_cell.length_a   1.000
_cell.length_b   1.000
_cell.length_c   1.000
_cell.angle_alpha   90.00
_cell.angle_beta   90.00
_cell.angle_gamma   90.00
#
_symmetry.space_group_name_H-M   'P 1'
#
loop_
_entity.id
_entity.type
_entity.pdbx_description
1 polymer ?
#
loop_
_entity_poly.entity_id
_entity_poly.type
_entity_poly.pdbx_seq_one_letter_code
_entity_poly.pdbx_strand_id
1 'polypeptide(L)' 'MRKEFILVEDGAPEETKLRDYVLLYKAVKYEHTYDPGNNFVVVKNKRKDNIAGVFDYTELYVYLKMHHPNLL' A
#
# COMPACT_ATOMS: atom_id res chain seq x y z
N MET A 1 -7.13 -11.47 18.58
CA MET A 1 -7.49 -11.62 17.16
C MET A 1 -6.22 -11.92 16.39
N ARG A 2 -6.03 -13.17 15.93
CA ARG A 2 -4.98 -13.50 14.96
C ARG A 2 -5.46 -13.02 13.60
N LYS A 3 -4.74 -12.10 12.97
CA LYS A 3 -4.91 -11.83 11.53
C LYS A 3 -4.10 -12.90 10.81
N GLU A 4 -4.79 -13.87 10.22
CA GLU A 4 -4.19 -14.86 9.33
C GLU A 4 -3.70 -14.12 8.09
N PHE A 5 -2.38 -14.00 7.97
CA PHE A 5 -1.75 -13.67 6.71
C PHE A 5 -1.89 -14.92 5.85
N ILE A 6 -2.77 -14.88 4.86
CA ILE A 6 -2.84 -15.92 3.84
C ILE A 6 -1.51 -15.86 3.09
N LEU A 7 -0.59 -16.75 3.46
CA LEU A 7 0.54 -17.12 2.62
C LEU A 7 -0.08 -17.77 1.38
N VAL A 8 -0.15 -17.01 0.28
CA VAL A 8 -0.60 -17.55 -1.00
C VAL A 8 0.57 -18.38 -1.55
N GLU A 9 0.58 -19.67 -1.21
CA GLU A 9 1.31 -20.68 -1.97
C GLU A 9 0.60 -20.87 -3.32
N ASP A 10 1.41 -20.93 -4.38
CA ASP A 10 1.09 -21.23 -5.78
C ASP A 10 0.22 -20.25 -6.60
N GLY A 11 0.86 -19.65 -7.62
CA GLY A 11 0.22 -19.44 -8.93
C GLY A 11 -0.67 -18.21 -9.17
N ALA A 12 -0.14 -17.00 -8.95
CA ALA A 12 -0.63 -15.69 -9.48
C ALA A 12 -1.96 -15.11 -8.91
N PRO A 13 -2.14 -13.76 -8.84
CA PRO A 13 -1.52 -12.79 -9.72
C PRO A 13 -0.85 -11.60 -9.01
N GLU A 14 0.33 -11.22 -9.50
CA GLU A 14 0.93 -9.91 -9.26
C GLU A 14 -0.09 -8.76 -9.42
N GLU A 15 -1.15 -8.92 -10.23
CA GLU A 15 -2.20 -7.91 -10.45
C GLU A 15 -2.92 -7.43 -9.18
N THR A 16 -3.22 -8.28 -8.19
CA THR A 16 -3.99 -7.85 -7.01
C THR A 16 -3.15 -6.96 -6.11
N LYS A 17 -1.88 -7.33 -5.89
CA LYS A 17 -0.89 -6.45 -5.23
C LYS A 17 -0.61 -5.20 -6.08
N LEU A 18 -0.49 -5.33 -7.40
CA LEU A 18 -0.29 -4.19 -8.30
C LEU A 18 -1.41 -3.15 -8.16
N ARG A 19 -2.67 -3.58 -8.06
CA ARG A 19 -3.83 -2.66 -7.92
C ARG A 19 -3.77 -1.84 -6.64
N ASP A 20 -3.30 -2.43 -5.54
CA ASP A 20 -3.10 -1.71 -4.28
C ASP A 20 -1.93 -0.72 -4.40
N TYR A 21 -0.84 -1.11 -5.07
CA TYR A 21 0.27 -0.20 -5.35
C TYR A 21 -0.07 0.92 -6.34
N VAL A 22 -1.03 0.74 -7.26
CA VAL A 22 -1.55 1.82 -8.15
C VAL A 22 -2.09 3.01 -7.34
N LEU A 23 -2.54 2.78 -6.09
CA LEU A 23 -2.97 3.85 -5.19
C LEU A 23 -1.84 4.82 -4.84
N LEU A 24 -0.58 4.35 -4.84
CA LEU A 24 0.60 5.17 -4.53
C LEU A 24 0.94 6.15 -5.66
N TYR A 25 0.75 5.73 -6.91
CA TYR A 25 1.13 6.53 -8.09
C TYR A 25 0.17 7.66 -8.42
N LYS A 26 -1.07 7.58 -7.93
CA LYS A 26 -2.12 8.53 -8.31
C LYS A 26 -2.29 9.60 -7.23
N ALA A 27 -1.23 10.35 -6.95
CA ALA A 27 -1.24 11.47 -5.98
C ALA A 27 -2.32 12.54 -6.28
N VAL A 28 -2.75 12.68 -7.53
CA VAL A 28 -3.89 13.55 -7.92
C VAL A 28 -5.22 13.05 -7.33
N LYS A 29 -5.37 11.74 -7.17
CA LYS A 29 -6.60 11.09 -6.69
C LYS A 29 -6.53 10.69 -5.21
N TYR A 30 -5.35 10.33 -4.74
CA TYR A 30 -5.14 9.82 -3.39
C TYR A 30 -4.19 10.71 -2.59
N GLU A 31 -4.47 10.81 -1.30
CA GLU A 31 -3.60 11.41 -0.29
C GLU A 31 -2.97 10.29 0.52
N HIS A 32 -1.68 10.40 0.81
CA HIS A 32 -0.92 9.43 1.59
C HIS A 32 -0.52 10.10 2.90
N THR A 33 -0.90 9.50 4.01
CA THR A 33 -0.56 9.98 5.36
C THR A 33 0.18 8.88 6.09
N TYR A 34 1.39 9.18 6.55
CA TYR A 34 2.13 8.28 7.42
C TYR A 34 1.68 8.48 8.88
N ASP A 35 1.29 7.39 9.55
CA ASP A 35 1.00 7.35 10.98
C ASP A 35 2.20 6.75 11.72
N PRO A 36 3.06 7.58 12.35
CA PRO A 36 4.23 7.09 13.06
C PRO A 36 3.90 6.30 14.32
N GLY A 37 2.69 6.43 14.88
CA GLY A 37 2.27 5.70 16.08
C GLY A 37 2.03 4.20 15.81
N ASN A 38 1.68 3.87 14.56
CA ASN A 38 1.35 2.51 14.16
C ASN A 38 2.21 1.97 12.99
N ASN A 39 3.17 2.76 12.50
CA ASN A 39 4.04 2.43 11.37
C ASN A 39 3.26 2.06 10.08
N PHE A 40 2.11 2.72 9.85
CA PHE A 40 1.27 2.50 8.68
C PHE A 40 1.22 3.73 7.78
N VAL A 41 1.09 3.50 6.48
CA VAL A 41 0.70 4.52 5.50
C VAL A 41 -0.77 4.33 5.17
N VAL A 42 -1.57 5.34 5.48
CA VAL A 42 -3.00 5.38 5.14
C VAL A 42 -3.15 6.12 3.83
N VAL A 43 -3.90 5.53 2.91
CA VAL A 43 -4.19 6.11 1.60
C VAL A 43 -5.66 6.48 1.54
N LYS A 44 -5.96 7.76 1.42
CA LYS A 44 -7.32 8.29 1.35
C LYS A 44 -7.65 8.73 -0.07
N ASN A 45 -8.86 8.46 -0.52
CA ASN A 45 -9.38 9.02 -1.77
C ASN A 45 -9.89 10.44 -1.54
N LYS A 46 -9.21 11.42 -2.14
CA LYS A 46 -9.51 12.85 -1.98
C LYS A 46 -10.94 13.23 -2.37
N ARG A 47 -11.54 12.50 -3.33
CA ARG A 47 -12.89 12.81 -3.85
C ARG A 47 -14.02 12.16 -3.06
N LYS A 48 -13.76 11.02 -2.45
CA LYS A 48 -14.77 10.21 -1.76
C LYS A 48 -14.64 10.26 -0.24
N ASP A 49 -13.62 10.97 0.26
CA ASP A 49 -13.25 11.08 1.67
C ASP A 49 -13.28 9.72 2.41
N ASN A 50 -12.74 8.69 1.76
CA ASN A 50 -12.72 7.34 2.28
C ASN A 50 -11.31 6.74 2.22
N ILE A 51 -11.03 5.80 3.12
CA ILE A 51 -9.77 5.04 3.10
C ILE A 51 -9.79 4.10 1.89
N ALA A 52 -8.83 4.28 1.00
CA ALA A 52 -8.60 3.45 -0.18
C ALA A 52 -7.63 2.30 0.10
N GLY A 53 -6.72 2.45 1.07
CA GLY A 53 -5.79 1.40 1.47
C GLY A 53 -5.02 1.76 2.75
N VAL A 54 -4.46 0.75 3.40
CA VAL A 54 -3.56 0.89 4.54
C VAL A 54 -2.40 -0.08 4.31
N PHE A 55 -1.17 0.43 4.40
CA PHE A 55 0.05 -0.32 4.11
C PHE A 55 0.97 -0.29 5.32
N ASP A 56 1.59 -1.42 5.66
CA ASP A 56 2.74 -1.41 6.58
C ASP A 56 3.89 -0.63 5.94
N TYR A 57 4.44 0.34 6.66
CA TYR A 57 5.48 1.22 6.12
C TYR A 57 6.77 0.45 5.81
N THR A 58 7.12 -0.56 6.61
CA THR A 58 8.33 -1.37 6.41
C THR A 58 8.22 -2.19 5.14
N GLU A 59 7.10 -2.90 4.98
CA GLU A 59 6.83 -3.69 3.77
C GLU A 59 6.78 -2.79 2.53
N LEU A 60 6.10 -1.66 2.64
CA LEU A 60 6.00 -0.68 1.56
C LEU A 60 7.38 -0.11 1.18
N TYR A 61 8.21 0.23 2.16
CA TYR A 61 9.56 0.73 1.93
C TYR A 61 10.42 -0.29 1.20
N VAL A 62 10.40 -1.56 1.62
CA VAL A 62 11.15 -2.64 0.96
C VAL A 62 10.68 -2.82 -0.49
N TYR A 63 9.36 -2.83 -0.72
CA TYR A 63 8.80 -2.94 -2.06
C TYR A 63 9.22 -1.78 -2.97
N LEU A 64 9.10 -0.53 -2.50
CA LEU A 64 9.50 0.65 -3.25
C LEU A 64 11.00 0.61 -3.55
N LYS A 65 11.84 0.19 -2.59
CA LYS A 65 13.28 0.06 -2.80
C LYS A 65 13.64 -0.96 -3.89
N MET A 66 12.92 -2.08 -3.96
CA MET A 66 13.19 -3.15 -4.92
C MET A 66 12.66 -2.85 -6.32
N HIS A 67 11.46 -2.27 -6.42
CA HIS A 67 10.74 -2.18 -7.70
C HIS A 67 10.63 -0.75 -8.24
N HIS A 68 10.68 0.26 -7.38
CA HIS A 68 10.40 1.65 -7.75
C HIS A 68 11.24 2.66 -6.93
N PRO A 69 12.58 2.55 -6.97
CA PRO A 69 13.45 3.36 -6.12
C PRO A 69 13.33 4.87 -6.39
N ASN A 70 12.82 5.27 -7.56
CA ASN A 70 12.56 6.68 -7.89
C ASN A 70 11.41 7.32 -7.09
N LEU A 71 10.70 6.55 -6.27
CA LEU A 71 9.60 7.02 -5.42
C LEU A 71 9.97 7.10 -3.93
N LEU A 72 11.20 6.71 -3.58
CA LEU A 72 11.79 6.92 -2.24
C LEU A 72 12.46 8.29 -2.18
#